data_AF-A0A1I1QLH9-F1
#
_entry.id   AF-A0A1I1QLH9-F1
#
_cell.length_a   1.000
_cell.length_b   1.000
_cell.length_c   1.000
_cell.angle_alpha   90.00
_cell.angle_beta   90.00
_cell.angle_gamma   90.00
#
_symmetry.space_group_name_H-M   'P 1'
#
loop_
_entity.id
_entity.type
_entity.pdbx_description
1 polymer ?
#
loop_
_entity_poly.entity_id
_entity_poly.type
_entity_poly.pdbx_seq_one_letter_code
_entity_poly.pdbx_strand_id
1 'polypeptide(L)'
;MARKTYIARVVTLAAWFALFILLLGWYLWLAPSTHFHPSLVVAVIVGPLLLPLRGLLAGRAYTHAWTTLLILLYFAHGVTEAMASPEARLLAWIEIALSVILFTSAMFYARWRGKELNLRPPK
;
A
#
# COMPACT_ATOMS: atom_id res chain seq x y z
N MET A 1 -6.71 22.36 -2.18
CA MET A 1 -5.65 21.51 -2.79
C MET A 1 -5.64 21.79 -4.27
N ALA A 2 -4.47 21.79 -4.91
CA ALA A 2 -4.40 21.80 -6.37
C ALA A 2 -4.98 20.50 -6.96
N ARG A 3 -5.53 20.55 -8.18
CA ARG A 3 -6.14 19.39 -8.87
C ARG A 3 -5.25 18.15 -8.87
N LYS A 4 -3.96 18.33 -9.17
CA LYS A 4 -2.94 17.27 -9.16
C LYS A 4 -2.76 16.61 -7.78
N THR A 5 -2.72 17.40 -6.71
CA THR A 5 -2.66 16.91 -5.32
C THR A 5 -3.91 16.10 -4.96
N TYR A 6 -5.08 16.56 -5.39
CA TYR A 6 -6.33 15.83 -5.17
C TYR A 6 -6.34 14.48 -5.89
N ILE A 7 -5.98 14.44 -7.18
CA ILE A 7 -5.92 13.19 -7.97
C ILE A 7 -4.94 12.20 -7.33
N ALA A 8 -3.73 12.63 -6.96
CA ALA A 8 -2.76 11.77 -6.30
C ALA A 8 -3.29 11.18 -4.99
N ARG A 9 -4.07 11.94 -4.21
CA ARG A 9 -4.72 11.43 -2.99
C ARG A 9 -5.75 10.36 -3.31
N VAL A 10 -6.61 10.59 -4.28
CA VAL A 10 -7.67 9.65 -4.66
C VAL A 10 -7.05 8.34 -5.17
N VAL A 11 -6.03 8.43 -6.03
CA VAL A 11 -5.31 7.25 -6.52
C VAL A 11 -4.61 6.50 -5.39
N THR A 12 -3.99 7.22 -4.44
CA THR A 12 -3.36 6.61 -3.25
C THR A 12 -4.38 5.85 -2.42
N LEU A 13 -5.52 6.46 -2.11
CA LEU A 13 -6.56 5.80 -1.31
C LEU A 13 -7.16 4.60 -2.04
N ALA A 14 -7.45 4.74 -3.33
CA ALA A 14 -7.98 3.66 -4.15
C ALA A 14 -7.01 2.47 -4.21
N ALA A 15 -5.71 2.72 -4.45
CA ALA A 15 -4.70 1.68 -4.50
C ALA A 15 -4.47 1.03 -3.12
N TRP A 16 -4.49 1.80 -2.03
CA TRP A 16 -4.40 1.26 -0.67
C TRP A 16 -5.59 0.36 -0.35
N PHE A 17 -6.83 0.77 -0.66
CA PHE A 17 -8.01 -0.06 -0.42
C PHE A 17 -8.03 -1.30 -1.31
N ALA A 18 -7.65 -1.17 -2.59
CA ALA A 18 -7.52 -2.30 -3.49
C ALA A 18 -6.49 -3.32 -2.98
N LEU A 19 -5.34 -2.86 -2.50
CA LEU A 19 -4.31 -3.72 -1.91
C LEU A 19 -4.82 -4.40 -0.63
N PHE A 20 -5.48 -3.65 0.25
CA PHE A 20 -6.07 -4.19 1.46
C PHE A 20 -7.10 -5.29 1.17
N ILE A 21 -8.01 -5.05 0.22
CA ILE A 21 -9.02 -6.02 -0.21
C ILE A 21 -8.35 -7.23 -0.88
N LEU A 22 -7.34 -7.01 -1.72
CA LEU A 22 -6.59 -8.09 -2.37
C LEU A 22 -5.97 -9.02 -1.32
N LEU A 23 -5.27 -8.48 -0.32
CA LEU A 23 -4.60 -9.26 0.71
C LEU A 23 -5.59 -10.04 1.59
N LEU A 24 -6.72 -9.42 1.96
CA LEU A 24 -7.79 -10.14 2.67
C LEU A 24 -8.40 -11.24 1.80
N GLY A 25 -8.74 -10.91 0.55
CA GLY A 25 -9.31 -11.84 -0.43
C GLY A 25 -8.41 -13.06 -0.65
N TRP A 26 -7.11 -12.79 -0.80
CA TRP A 26 -6.09 -13.79 -1.02
C TRP A 26 -6.01 -14.78 0.14
N TYR A 27 -5.69 -14.31 1.35
CA TYR A 27 -5.38 -15.20 2.47
C TYR A 27 -6.59 -15.78 3.19
N LEU A 28 -7.79 -15.21 3.01
CA LEU A 28 -9.02 -15.76 3.61
C LEU A 28 -9.74 -16.74 2.69
N TRP A 29 -9.68 -16.57 1.36
CA TRP A 29 -10.52 -17.34 0.43
C TRP A 29 -9.78 -17.94 -0.77
N LEU A 30 -8.91 -17.19 -1.45
CA LEU A 30 -8.38 -17.63 -2.75
C LEU A 30 -7.26 -18.65 -2.61
N ALA A 31 -6.31 -18.39 -1.71
CA ALA A 31 -5.16 -19.26 -1.45
C ALA A 31 -4.74 -19.13 0.03
N PRO A 32 -5.54 -19.71 0.96
CA PRO A 32 -5.21 -19.68 2.37
C PRO A 32 -3.90 -20.45 2.64
N SER A 33 -3.10 -19.95 3.58
CA SER A 33 -1.84 -20.57 3.96
C SER A 33 -2.04 -21.98 4.52
N THR A 34 -1.24 -22.93 4.06
CA THR A 34 -1.25 -24.32 4.58
C THR A 34 -0.44 -24.48 5.87
N HIS A 35 0.53 -23.59 6.11
CA HIS A 35 1.45 -23.69 7.24
C HIS A 35 0.97 -22.99 8.52
N PHE A 36 0.16 -21.95 8.39
CA PHE A 36 -0.28 -21.12 9.51
C PHE A 36 -1.79 -20.92 9.48
N HIS A 37 -2.36 -20.60 10.63
CA HIS A 37 -3.77 -20.27 10.71
C HIS A 37 -4.07 -18.98 9.91
N PRO A 38 -5.10 -18.94 9.04
CA PRO A 38 -5.36 -17.80 8.16
C PRO A 38 -5.47 -16.45 8.87
N SER A 39 -6.07 -16.41 10.07
CA SER A 39 -6.18 -15.18 10.87
C SER A 39 -4.83 -14.62 11.30
N LEU A 40 -3.84 -15.48 11.58
CA LEU A 40 -2.49 -15.06 11.96
C LEU A 40 -1.77 -14.43 10.76
N VAL A 41 -1.85 -15.07 9.59
CA VAL A 41 -1.25 -14.55 8.35
C VAL A 41 -1.85 -13.21 7.98
N VAL A 42 -3.18 -13.10 8.02
CA VAL A 42 -3.88 -11.83 7.80
C VAL A 42 -3.45 -10.78 8.81
N ALA A 43 -3.35 -11.11 10.11
CA ALA A 43 -2.91 -10.14 11.11
C ALA A 43 -1.49 -9.62 10.84
N VAL A 44 -0.57 -10.48 10.41
CA VAL A 44 0.83 -10.12 10.11
C VAL A 44 0.95 -9.30 8.82
N ILE A 45 0.22 -9.69 7.77
CA ILE A 45 0.29 -9.03 6.46
C ILE A 45 -0.51 -7.72 6.47
N VAL A 46 -1.72 -7.72 7.02
CA VAL A 46 -2.64 -6.57 7.00
C VAL A 46 -2.38 -5.62 8.17
N GLY A 47 -1.86 -6.09 9.30
CA GLY A 47 -1.58 -5.28 10.48
C GLY A 47 -0.73 -4.03 10.18
N PRO A 48 0.45 -4.17 9.54
CA PRO A 48 1.29 -3.04 9.15
C PRO A 48 0.58 -2.07 8.19
N LEU A 49 -0.29 -2.59 7.29
CA LEU A 49 -1.03 -1.79 6.31
C LEU A 49 -2.02 -0.83 6.97
N LEU A 50 -2.52 -1.16 8.17
CA LEU A 50 -3.46 -0.33 8.92
C LEU A 50 -2.82 0.88 9.60
N LEU A 51 -1.51 0.83 9.89
CA LEU A 51 -0.76 1.92 10.53
C LEU A 51 -0.91 3.29 9.79
N PRO A 52 -0.74 3.37 8.46
CA PRO A 52 -0.88 4.64 7.74
C PRO A 52 -2.34 5.05 7.49
N LEU A 53 -3.33 4.15 7.64
CA LEU A 53 -4.72 4.39 7.20
C LEU A 53 -5.30 5.70 7.73
N ARG A 54 -5.21 5.92 9.05
CA ARG A 54 -5.73 7.13 9.69
C ARG A 54 -5.10 8.40 9.12
N GLY A 55 -3.79 8.38 8.86
CA GLY A 55 -3.08 9.53 8.31
C GLY A 55 -3.29 9.74 6.81
N LEU A 56 -3.47 8.66 6.04
CA LEU A 56 -3.85 8.72 4.63
C LEU A 56 -5.24 9.35 4.45
N LEU A 57 -6.22 8.91 5.25
CA LEU A 57 -7.57 9.49 5.27
C LEU A 57 -7.54 10.96 5.70
N ALA A 58 -6.73 11.31 6.70
CA ALA A 58 -6.51 12.70 7.11
C ALA A 58 -5.71 13.54 6.10
N GLY A 59 -5.19 12.96 5.03
CA GLY A 59 -4.44 13.68 3.99
C GLY A 59 -3.08 14.23 4.45
N ARG A 60 -2.46 13.63 5.46
CA ARG A 60 -1.17 14.08 6.00
C ARG A 60 -0.03 13.74 5.03
N ALA A 61 0.74 14.74 4.60
CA ALA A 61 1.85 14.55 3.67
C ALA A 61 2.92 13.60 4.23
N TYR A 62 3.23 13.73 5.52
CA TYR A 62 4.15 12.85 6.23
C TYR A 62 3.74 11.38 6.16
N THR A 63 2.45 11.06 6.37
CA THR A 63 1.97 9.69 6.31
C THR A 63 2.06 9.11 4.91
N HIS A 64 1.84 9.92 3.86
CA HIS A 64 2.03 9.47 2.49
C HIS A 64 3.50 9.14 2.21
N ALA A 65 4.45 9.96 2.68
CA ALA A 65 5.88 9.66 2.57
C ALA A 65 6.25 8.38 3.35
N TRP A 66 5.76 8.20 4.57
CA TRP A 66 5.99 6.98 5.33
C TRP A 66 5.39 5.74 4.66
N THR A 67 4.21 5.88 4.03
CA THR A 67 3.56 4.80 3.26
C THR A 67 4.44 4.34 2.09
N THR A 68 5.23 5.23 1.46
CA THR A 68 6.16 4.82 0.39
C THR A 68 7.28 3.90 0.88
N LEU A 69 7.63 3.95 2.17
CA LEU A 69 8.60 3.00 2.74
C LEU A 69 7.92 1.68 3.07
N LEU A 70 6.74 1.74 3.72
CA LEU A 70 5.96 0.56 4.08
C LEU A 70 5.63 -0.30 2.85
N ILE A 71 5.22 0.34 1.75
CA ILE A 71 4.74 -0.38 0.56
C ILE A 71 5.83 -1.20 -0.14
N LEU A 72 7.11 -0.91 0.11
CA LEU A 72 8.22 -1.70 -0.41
C LEU A 72 8.22 -3.13 0.16
N LEU A 73 7.68 -3.33 1.37
CA LEU A 73 7.54 -4.67 1.95
C LEU A 73 6.54 -5.52 1.15
N TYR A 74 5.40 -4.94 0.77
CA TYR A 74 4.38 -5.62 -0.06
C TYR A 74 4.86 -5.83 -1.49
N PHE A 75 5.62 -4.88 -2.04
CA PHE A 75 6.28 -5.09 -3.33
C PHE A 75 7.23 -6.29 -3.29
N ALA A 76 8.10 -6.36 -2.27
CA ALA A 76 9.02 -7.48 -2.10
C ALA A 76 8.27 -8.80 -1.89
N HIS A 77 7.23 -8.79 -1.07
CA HIS A 77 6.35 -9.94 -0.84
C HIS A 77 5.72 -10.45 -2.14
N GLY A 78 5.07 -9.56 -2.90
CA GLY A 78 4.48 -9.92 -4.20
C GLY A 78 5.52 -10.45 -5.19
N VAL A 79 6.74 -9.90 -5.23
CA VAL A 79 7.82 -10.44 -6.07
C VAL A 79 8.20 -11.86 -5.63
N THR A 80 8.34 -12.11 -4.34
CA THR A 80 8.64 -13.44 -3.82
C THR A 80 7.54 -14.44 -4.18
N GLU A 81 6.27 -14.10 -3.96
CA GLU A 81 5.12 -14.96 -4.28
C GLU A 81 4.98 -15.21 -5.78
N ALA A 82 5.24 -14.20 -6.64
CA ALA A 82 5.17 -14.36 -8.08
C ALA A 82 6.15 -15.42 -8.61
N MET A 83 7.31 -15.55 -7.94
CA MET A 83 8.35 -16.50 -8.29
C MET A 83 8.15 -17.86 -7.61
N ALA A 84 7.76 -17.86 -6.34
CA ALA A 84 7.71 -19.07 -5.51
C ALA A 84 6.40 -19.86 -5.63
N SER A 85 5.27 -19.20 -5.90
CA SER A 85 3.93 -19.78 -5.76
C SER A 85 3.17 -19.75 -7.09
N PRO A 86 3.23 -20.81 -7.92
CA PRO A 86 2.53 -20.85 -9.21
C PRO A 86 1.02 -20.60 -9.10
N GLU A 87 0.37 -21.15 -8.08
CA GLU A 87 -1.07 -21.01 -7.83
C GLU A 87 -1.48 -19.56 -7.49
N ALA A 88 -0.60 -18.80 -6.87
CA ALA A 88 -0.89 -17.44 -6.42
C ALA A 88 -0.26 -16.36 -7.31
N ARG A 89 0.45 -16.76 -8.38
CA ARG A 89 1.25 -15.88 -9.25
C ARG A 89 0.46 -14.71 -9.83
N LEU A 90 -0.80 -14.92 -10.21
CA LEU A 90 -1.65 -13.84 -10.73
C LEU A 90 -1.95 -12.80 -9.65
N LEU A 91 -2.29 -13.24 -8.43
CA LEU A 91 -2.55 -12.34 -7.29
C LEU A 91 -1.28 -11.58 -6.92
N ALA A 92 -0.13 -12.25 -6.96
CA ALA A 92 1.18 -11.66 -6.72
C ALA A 92 1.49 -10.54 -7.73
N TRP A 93 1.24 -10.75 -9.03
CA TRP A 93 1.42 -9.69 -10.03
C TRP A 93 0.48 -8.49 -9.82
N ILE A 94 -0.76 -8.73 -9.38
CA ILE A 94 -1.70 -7.66 -9.03
C ILE A 94 -1.20 -6.89 -7.80
N GLU A 95 -0.69 -7.59 -6.78
CA GLU A 95 -0.09 -6.97 -5.58
C GLU A 95 1.10 -6.07 -5.95
N ILE A 96 1.99 -6.55 -6.83
CA ILE A 96 3.12 -5.77 -7.34
C ILE A 96 2.63 -4.51 -8.04
N ALA A 97 1.67 -4.64 -8.96
CA ALA A 97 1.14 -3.50 -9.71
C ALA A 97 0.49 -2.46 -8.79
N LEU A 98 -0.34 -2.89 -7.84
CA LEU A 98 -0.96 -2.02 -6.85
C LEU A 98 0.08 -1.34 -5.95
N SER A 99 1.14 -2.05 -5.56
CA SER A 99 2.23 -1.51 -4.75
C SER A 99 2.98 -0.40 -5.49
N VAL A 100 3.24 -0.56 -6.79
CA VAL A 100 3.86 0.48 -7.64
C VAL A 100 2.96 1.69 -7.81
N ILE A 101 1.66 1.48 -8.07
CA ILE A 101 0.68 2.58 -8.17
C ILE A 101 0.63 3.35 -6.86
N LEU A 102 0.51 2.65 -5.74
CA LEU A 102 0.45 3.25 -4.41
C LEU A 102 1.72 4.01 -4.06
N PHE A 103 2.90 3.43 -4.34
CA PHE A 103 4.19 4.08 -4.12
C PHE A 103 4.30 5.39 -4.89
N THR A 104 4.04 5.36 -6.20
CA THR A 104 4.17 6.54 -7.06
C THR A 104 3.14 7.62 -6.69
N SER A 105 1.87 7.26 -6.48
CA SER A 105 0.84 8.22 -6.12
C SER A 105 1.08 8.85 -4.74
N ALA A 106 1.49 8.06 -3.75
CA ALA A 106 1.80 8.55 -2.41
C ALA A 106 3.01 9.47 -2.40
N MET A 107 4.06 9.15 -3.17
CA MET A 107 5.23 9.99 -3.34
C MET A 107 4.86 11.36 -3.93
N PHE A 108 4.09 11.37 -5.03
CA PHE A 108 3.66 12.62 -5.66
C PHE A 108 2.75 13.43 -4.73
N TYR A 109 1.83 12.78 -4.02
CA TYR A 109 1.01 13.47 -3.03
C TYR A 109 1.86 14.11 -1.93
N ALA A 110 2.77 13.36 -1.32
CA ALA A 110 3.63 13.87 -0.25
C ALA A 110 4.45 15.08 -0.72
N ARG A 111 5.02 15.01 -1.93
CA ARG A 111 5.80 16.10 -2.54
C ARG A 111 4.95 17.34 -2.80
N TRP A 112 3.79 17.18 -3.45
CA TRP A 112 2.95 18.33 -3.80
C TRP A 112 2.26 18.93 -2.57
N ARG A 113 1.75 18.09 -1.67
CA ARG A 113 1.12 18.54 -0.44
C ARG A 113 2.13 19.21 0.50
N GLY A 114 3.36 18.71 0.57
CA GLY A 114 4.43 19.34 1.34
C GLY A 114 4.77 20.75 0.82
N LYS A 115 4.81 20.94 -0.51
CA LYS A 115 4.97 22.26 -1.12
C LYS A 115 3.79 23.19 -0.83
N GLU A 116 2.55 22.71 -0.94
CA GLU A 116 1.35 23.51 -0.64
C GLU A 116 1.30 23.99 0.81
N LEU A 117 1.83 23.19 1.74
CA LEU A 117 1.86 23.49 3.17
C LEU A 117 3.12 24.28 3.59
N ASN A 118 4.00 24.65 2.64
CA ASN A 118 5.29 25.28 2.92
C ASN A 118 6.11 24.55 3.99
N LEU A 119 6.02 23.22 4.03
CA LEU A 119 6.81 22.40 4.93
C LEU A 119 8.27 22.48 4.48
N ARG A 120 9.06 23.29 5.19
CA ARG A 120 10.51 23.37 4.99
C ARG A 120 11.15 22.13 5.66
N PRO A 121 12.16 21.51 5.04
CA PRO A 121 12.97 20.53 5.76
C PRO A 121 13.56 21.19 7.02
N PRO A 122 13.59 20.50 8.16
CA PRO A 122 14.25 21.02 9.36
C PRO A 122 15.71 21.38 9.01
N LYS A 123 16.19 22.51 9.53
CA LYS A 123 17.56 22.99 9.36
C LYS A 123 18.55 22.05 10.03
#